data_AF-A0AAW2KRU0-F1
#
_entry.id   AF-A0AAW2KRU0-F1
#
_cell.length_a   1.000
_cell.length_b   1.000
_cell.length_c   1.000
_cell.angle_alpha   90.00
_cell.angle_beta   90.00
_cell.angle_gamma   90.00
#
_symmetry.space_group_name_H-M   'P 1'
#
loop_
_entity.id
_entity.type
_entity.pdbx_description
1 polymer ?
#
loop_
_entity_poly.entity_id
_entity_poly.type
_entity_poly.pdbx_seq_one_letter_code
_entity_poly.pdbx_strand_id
1 'polypeptide(L)'
;MHDLTPLTLGSGSTRKTCLLKFLVVNTPSAYNVILGRPTLNAFQAVISTYHMKIKFSTVGGVGEVQGDSLQSCKCYVEVVRKARRGAKDAMNYWVDETKEGGGTSPKVQPAEKLLNIELISRDSEKITRIGSQMDGALGKK
;
A
#
# COMPACT_ATOMS: atom_id res chain seq x y z
N MET A 1 5.44 -12.60 -29.40
CA MET A 1 5.97 -13.51 -28.37
C MET A 1 6.14 -12.67 -27.10
N HIS A 2 5.38 -12.93 -26.04
CA HIS A 2 5.53 -12.16 -24.79
C HIS A 2 6.62 -12.83 -23.97
N ASP A 3 7.85 -12.34 -24.12
CA ASP A 3 9.01 -12.89 -23.44
C ASP A 3 8.92 -12.62 -21.93
N LEU A 4 9.36 -13.60 -21.13
CA LEU A 4 9.42 -13.47 -19.69
C LEU A 4 10.58 -12.54 -19.31
N THR A 5 10.30 -11.52 -18.51
CA THR A 5 11.32 -10.61 -17.99
C THR A 5 11.71 -11.03 -16.57
N PRO A 6 13.02 -11.16 -16.27
CA PRO A 6 13.47 -11.37 -14.90
C PRO A 6 13.27 -10.09 -14.08
N LEU A 7 12.49 -10.18 -13.00
CA LEU A 7 12.44 -9.16 -11.95
C LEU A 7 13.19 -9.68 -10.73
N THR A 8 14.07 -8.86 -10.17
CA THR A 8 14.83 -9.18 -8.96
C THR A 8 14.49 -8.19 -7.85
N LEU A 9 14.18 -8.72 -6.66
CA LEU A 9 14.00 -7.94 -5.43
C LEU A 9 15.02 -8.35 -4.37
N GLY A 10 15.38 -7.42 -3.49
CA GLY A 10 16.33 -7.63 -2.41
C GLY A 10 17.80 -7.61 -2.84
N SER A 11 18.68 -7.87 -1.88
CA SER A 11 20.13 -7.90 -2.07
C SER A 11 20.77 -8.99 -1.20
N GLY A 12 22.00 -9.38 -1.53
CA GLY A 12 22.73 -10.40 -0.77
C GLY A 12 21.98 -11.73 -0.65
N SER A 13 21.87 -12.24 0.57
CA SER A 13 21.21 -13.52 0.91
C SER A 13 19.68 -13.49 0.80
N THR A 14 19.06 -12.31 0.72
CA THR A 14 17.60 -12.15 0.58
C THR A 14 17.20 -11.71 -0.83
N ARG A 15 18.09 -11.93 -1.81
CA ARG A 15 17.77 -11.68 -3.22
C ARG A 15 16.86 -12.77 -3.77
N LYS A 16 15.77 -12.39 -4.43
CA LYS A 16 14.89 -13.30 -5.17
C LYS A 16 14.65 -12.78 -6.58
N THR A 17 14.70 -13.68 -7.55
CA THR A 17 14.41 -13.38 -8.96
C THR A 17 13.24 -14.24 -9.43
N CYS A 18 12.25 -13.61 -10.05
CA CYS A 18 11.11 -14.28 -10.66
C CYS A 18 11.01 -13.90 -12.14
N LEU A 19 10.69 -14.87 -12.99
CA LEU A 19 10.39 -14.64 -14.40
C LEU A 19 8.92 -14.29 -14.55
N LEU A 20 8.62 -13.10 -15.07
CA LEU A 20 7.26 -12.54 -15.10
C LEU A 20 6.94 -11.97 -16.47
N LYS A 21 5.65 -11.95 -16.81
CA LYS A 21 5.16 -11.26 -18.01
C LYS A 21 4.80 -9.83 -17.64
N PHE A 22 5.38 -8.85 -18.35
CA PHE A 22 5.03 -7.44 -18.20
C PHE A 22 4.32 -6.92 -19.43
N LEU A 23 3.39 -5.99 -19.20
CA LEU A 23 2.91 -5.09 -20.23
C LEU A 23 3.84 -3.88 -20.25
N VAL A 24 4.54 -3.68 -21.37
CA VAL A 24 5.40 -2.51 -21.56
C VAL A 24 4.57 -1.42 -22.23
N VAL A 25 4.44 -0.29 -21.56
CA VAL A 25 3.70 0.88 -22.07
C VAL A 25 4.67 2.04 -22.19
N ASN A 26 4.84 2.56 -23.41
CA ASN A 26 5.65 3.75 -23.66
C ASN A 26 4.81 5.02 -23.42
N THR A 27 4.65 5.41 -22.16
CA THR A 27 3.89 6.60 -21.77
C THR A 27 4.63 7.40 -20.71
N PRO A 28 4.53 8.75 -20.71
CA PRO A 28 4.97 9.56 -19.59
C PRO A 28 4.24 9.10 -18.32
N SER A 29 4.99 8.64 -17.32
CA SER A 29 4.46 8.14 -16.05
C SER A 29 5.41 8.51 -14.91
N ALA A 30 4.84 8.66 -13.71
CA ALA A 30 5.59 8.78 -12.46
C ALA A 30 6.29 7.47 -12.06
N TYR A 31 5.82 6.35 -12.62
CA TYR A 31 6.19 5.00 -12.23
C TYR A 31 6.90 4.31 -13.39
N ASN A 32 8.07 3.75 -13.10
CA ASN A 32 8.81 2.91 -14.05
C ASN A 32 8.23 1.50 -14.15
N VAL A 33 7.66 1.00 -13.05
CA VAL A 33 7.11 -0.36 -12.95
C VAL A 33 5.89 -0.34 -12.01
N ILE A 34 4.83 -1.03 -12.39
CA ILE A 34 3.65 -1.26 -11.54
C ILE A 34 3.55 -2.75 -11.25
N LEU A 35 3.67 -3.13 -9.98
CA LEU A 35 3.62 -4.53 -9.55
C LEU A 35 2.19 -4.89 -9.15
N GLY A 36 1.52 -5.65 -10.00
CA GLY A 36 0.20 -6.19 -9.70
C GLY A 36 0.24 -7.39 -8.76
N ARG A 37 -0.95 -7.86 -8.37
CA ARG A 37 -1.14 -9.09 -7.56
C ARG A 37 -0.39 -10.32 -8.11
N PRO A 38 -0.35 -10.61 -9.43
CA PRO A 38 0.38 -11.77 -9.93
C PRO A 38 1.86 -11.74 -9.55
N THR A 39 2.50 -10.58 -9.70
CA THR A 39 3.90 -10.38 -9.33
C THR A 39 4.09 -10.51 -7.83
N LEU A 40 3.26 -9.84 -7.02
CA LEU A 40 3.35 -9.92 -5.57
C LEU A 40 3.20 -11.36 -5.06
N ASN A 41 2.27 -12.13 -5.63
CA ASN A 41 2.06 -13.53 -5.30
C ASN A 41 3.26 -14.41 -5.69
N ALA A 42 3.88 -14.16 -6.85
CA ALA A 42 5.10 -14.88 -7.25
C ALA A 42 6.25 -14.65 -6.27
N PHE A 43 6.34 -13.46 -5.67
CA PHE A 43 7.30 -13.18 -4.62
C PHE A 43 6.87 -13.67 -3.23
N GLN A 44 5.61 -14.07 -3.05
CA GLN A 44 4.98 -14.27 -1.73
C GLN A 44 5.14 -13.02 -0.87
N ALA A 45 4.83 -11.88 -1.47
CA ALA A 45 5.09 -10.57 -0.91
C ALA A 45 3.90 -10.03 -0.10
N VAL A 46 4.22 -9.33 0.99
CA VAL A 46 3.27 -8.56 1.81
C VAL A 46 3.70 -7.10 1.77
N ILE A 47 2.75 -6.21 1.46
CA ILE A 47 2.98 -4.77 1.40
C ILE A 47 2.45 -4.14 2.69
N SER A 48 3.30 -3.37 3.37
CA SER A 48 2.88 -2.44 4.39
C SER A 48 2.94 -1.03 3.83
N THR A 49 1.79 -0.45 3.53
CA THR A 49 1.67 0.95 3.09
C THR A 49 2.09 1.90 4.20
N TYR A 50 1.71 1.61 5.45
CA TYR A 50 2.07 2.41 6.62
C TYR A 50 3.58 2.54 6.82
N HIS A 51 4.34 1.46 6.64
CA HIS A 51 5.80 1.49 6.75
C HIS A 51 6.52 1.74 5.42
N MET A 52 5.77 1.85 4.31
CA MET A 52 6.30 1.89 2.95
C MET A 52 7.28 0.75 2.67
N LYS A 53 6.94 -0.47 3.09
CA LYS A 53 7.80 -1.66 2.98
C LYS A 53 7.12 -2.77 2.21
N ILE A 54 7.90 -3.52 1.44
CA ILE A 54 7.50 -4.79 0.84
C ILE A 54 8.37 -5.88 1.45
N LYS A 55 7.76 -6.85 2.12
CA LYS A 55 8.44 -8.05 2.60
C LYS A 55 8.11 -9.22 1.70
N PHE A 56 9.05 -10.11 1.46
CA PHE A 56 8.85 -11.26 0.58
C PHE A 56 9.66 -12.47 1.05
N SER A 57 9.17 -13.67 0.75
CA SER A 57 9.82 -14.91 1.17
C SER A 57 10.96 -15.30 0.22
N THR A 58 12.11 -15.66 0.78
CA THR A 58 13.32 -16.10 0.07
C THR A 58 13.90 -17.35 0.73
N VAL A 59 14.81 -18.04 0.04
CA VAL A 59 15.52 -19.21 0.61
C VAL A 59 16.35 -18.80 1.85
N GLY A 60 16.90 -17.58 1.86
CA GLY A 60 17.67 -17.04 2.98
C GLY A 60 16.84 -16.36 4.08
N GLY A 61 15.50 -16.52 4.07
CA GLY A 61 14.60 -15.87 5.02
C GLY A 61 13.72 -14.79 4.39
N VAL A 62 13.37 -13.75 5.15
CA VAL A 62 12.48 -12.68 4.67
C VAL A 62 13.31 -11.54 4.09
N GLY A 63 13.13 -11.27 2.79
CA GLY A 63 13.65 -10.08 2.15
C GLY A 63 12.75 -8.86 2.37
N GLU A 64 13.34 -7.68 2.34
CA GLU A 64 12.63 -6.41 2.50
C GLU A 64 13.07 -5.41 1.42
N VAL A 65 12.10 -4.71 0.84
CA VAL A 65 12.33 -3.50 0.04
C VAL A 65 11.71 -2.33 0.79
N GLN A 66 12.52 -1.34 1.13
CA GLN A 66 12.08 -0.08 1.75
C GLN A 66 11.82 0.95 0.66
N GLY A 67 10.66 1.59 0.71
CA GLY A 67 10.34 2.77 -0.08
C GLY A 67 11.02 4.01 0.47
N ASP A 68 11.48 4.89 -0.42
CA ASP A 68 12.00 6.21 -0.07
C ASP A 68 10.86 7.23 -0.10
N SER A 69 10.42 7.64 1.09
CA SER A 69 9.32 8.61 1.25
C SER A 69 9.66 9.98 0.67
N LEU A 70 10.92 10.42 0.79
CA LEU A 70 11.33 11.72 0.28
C LEU A 70 11.29 11.74 -1.25
N GLN A 71 11.80 10.70 -1.89
CA GLN A 71 11.74 10.56 -3.36
C GLN A 71 10.30 10.40 -3.83
N SER A 72 9.48 9.63 -3.11
CA SER A 72 8.06 9.48 -3.41
C SER A 72 7.32 10.83 -3.37
N CYS A 73 7.55 11.62 -2.33
CA CYS A 73 6.98 12.96 -2.21
C CYS A 73 7.44 13.90 -3.33
N LYS A 74 8.75 13.92 -3.65
CA LYS A 74 9.29 14.71 -4.76
C LYS A 74 8.64 14.33 -6.09
N CYS A 75 8.51 13.04 -6.38
CA CYS A 75 7.88 12.53 -7.59
C CYS A 75 6.41 12.96 -7.66
N TYR A 76 5.65 12.78 -6.57
CA TYR A 76 4.25 13.20 -6.49
C TYR A 76 4.08 14.69 -6.76
N VAL A 77 4.88 15.54 -6.10
CA VAL A 77 4.85 16.99 -6.30
C VAL A 77 5.18 17.35 -7.75
N GLU A 78 6.19 16.75 -8.36
CA GLU A 78 6.53 17.02 -9.76
C GLU A 78 5.44 16.60 -10.73
N VAL A 79 4.80 15.45 -10.51
CA VAL A 79 3.68 14.97 -11.32
C VAL A 79 2.50 15.92 -11.19
N VAL A 80 2.14 16.35 -9.98
CA VAL A 80 1.08 17.33 -9.74
C VAL A 80 1.41 18.69 -10.37
N ARG A 81 2.68 19.15 -10.30
CA ARG A 81 3.12 20.38 -10.95
C ARG A 81 3.07 20.28 -12.47
N LYS A 82 3.49 19.16 -13.05
CA LYS A 82 3.39 18.89 -14.50
C LYS A 82 1.94 18.79 -14.94
N ALA A 83 1.08 18.13 -14.16
CA ALA A 83 -0.35 18.11 -14.39
C ALA A 83 -0.96 19.51 -14.32
N ARG A 84 -0.54 20.36 -13.36
CA ARG A 84 -0.96 21.78 -13.29
C ARG A 84 -0.45 22.63 -14.44
N ARG A 85 0.75 22.36 -14.97
CA ARG A 85 1.29 23.03 -16.15
C ARG A 85 0.56 22.60 -17.43
N GLY A 86 0.37 21.29 -17.62
CA GLY A 86 -0.48 20.75 -18.68
C GLY A 86 -1.95 21.17 -18.53
N ALA A 87 -2.41 21.44 -17.31
CA ALA A 87 -3.74 22.00 -17.05
C ALA A 87 -3.84 23.50 -17.37
N LYS A 88 -2.73 24.24 -17.50
CA LYS A 88 -2.76 25.59 -18.10
C LYS A 88 -2.91 25.53 -19.62
N ASP A 89 -2.34 24.51 -20.26
CA ASP A 89 -2.53 24.25 -21.69
C ASP A 89 -3.89 23.58 -22.01
N ALA A 90 -4.45 22.82 -21.06
CA ALA A 90 -5.80 22.25 -21.11
C ALA A 90 -6.89 23.17 -20.52
N MET A 91 -6.52 24.36 -20.00
CA MET A 91 -7.42 25.33 -19.34
C MET A 91 -8.48 25.90 -20.31
N ASN A 92 -8.31 25.78 -21.62
CA ASN A 92 -9.34 26.18 -22.57
C ASN A 92 -10.54 25.20 -22.63
N TYR A 93 -10.55 24.09 -21.89
CA TYR A 93 -11.60 23.08 -22.03
C TYR A 93 -12.42 22.75 -20.77
N TRP A 94 -12.05 23.23 -19.58
CA TRP A 94 -12.83 22.97 -18.35
C TRP A 94 -12.71 24.11 -17.33
N VAL A 95 -13.06 25.33 -17.73
CA VAL A 95 -13.41 26.38 -16.77
C VAL A 95 -14.90 26.25 -16.49
N ASP A 96 -15.26 25.61 -15.37
CA ASP A 96 -16.14 26.24 -14.40
C ASP A 96 -16.21 25.44 -13.08
N GLU A 97 -15.99 26.17 -11.98
CA GLU A 97 -16.52 25.97 -10.61
C GLU A 97 -16.23 24.63 -9.86
N THR A 98 -15.89 24.57 -8.57
CA THR A 98 -15.78 25.55 -7.48
C THR A 98 -14.98 24.93 -6.31
N LYS A 99 -14.03 25.73 -5.79
CA LYS A 99 -13.63 26.01 -4.39
C LYS A 99 -13.38 24.91 -3.34
N GLU A 100 -12.26 25.16 -2.65
CA GLU A 100 -11.68 24.53 -1.47
C GLU A 100 -12.61 24.44 -0.25
N GLY A 101 -12.40 23.42 0.58
CA GLY A 101 -12.97 23.34 1.92
C GLY A 101 -12.11 22.45 2.83
N GLY A 102 -11.27 23.08 3.66
CA GLY A 102 -10.59 22.41 4.76
C GLY A 102 -11.58 21.98 5.84
N GLY A 103 -11.42 20.78 6.37
CA GLY A 103 -12.27 20.24 7.43
C GLY A 103 -11.44 19.41 8.40
N THR A 104 -11.35 19.88 9.65
CA THR A 104 -10.84 19.13 10.80
C THR A 104 -11.59 17.80 10.88
N SER A 105 -10.86 16.68 10.80
CA SER A 105 -11.45 15.35 10.90
C SER A 105 -12.22 15.22 12.22
N PRO A 106 -13.52 14.88 12.22
CA PRO A 106 -14.24 14.63 13.45
C PRO A 106 -13.57 13.45 14.16
N LYS A 107 -13.28 13.63 15.45
CA LYS A 107 -12.72 12.57 16.30
C LYS A 107 -13.80 11.50 16.45
N VAL A 108 -13.74 10.47 15.60
CA VAL A 108 -14.68 9.34 15.62
C VAL A 108 -14.49 8.61 16.95
N GLN A 109 -15.53 8.61 17.77
CA GLN A 109 -15.61 7.78 18.96
C GLN A 109 -16.38 6.51 18.63
N PRO A 110 -16.06 5.37 19.27
CA PRO A 110 -16.83 4.14 19.11
C PRO A 110 -18.30 4.42 19.42
N ALA A 111 -19.20 3.97 18.55
CA ALA A 111 -20.65 4.09 18.76
C ALA A 111 -21.15 3.25 19.96
N GLU A 112 -20.31 2.32 20.43
CA GLU A 112 -20.67 1.32 21.43
C GLU A 112 -19.55 1.09 22.45
N LYS A 113 -19.93 0.51 23.59
CA LYS A 113 -18.99 0.13 24.64
C LYS A 113 -18.09 -1.00 24.14
N LEU A 114 -16.78 -0.80 24.24
CA LEU A 114 -15.80 -1.80 23.88
C LEU A 114 -15.56 -2.78 25.04
N LEU A 115 -15.56 -4.08 24.75
CA LEU A 115 -15.17 -5.17 25.63
C LEU A 115 -13.72 -5.56 25.38
N ASN A 116 -12.97 -5.85 26.43
CA ASN A 116 -11.60 -6.37 26.33
C ASN A 116 -11.65 -7.90 26.22
N ILE A 117 -10.96 -8.46 25.24
CA ILE A 117 -10.81 -9.90 25.03
C ILE A 117 -9.34 -10.25 25.06
N GLU A 118 -8.97 -11.27 25.82
CA GLU A 118 -7.65 -11.87 25.79
C GLU A 118 -7.43 -12.61 24.47
N LEU A 119 -6.41 -12.20 23.71
CA LEU A 119 -6.03 -12.86 22.45
C LEU A 119 -5.31 -14.18 22.70
N ILE A 120 -4.64 -14.31 23.84
CA ILE A 120 -3.92 -15.52 24.26
C ILE A 120 -4.39 -15.84 25.67
N SER A 121 -4.94 -17.05 25.86
CA SER A 121 -5.39 -17.52 27.16
C SER A 121 -4.25 -17.44 28.18
N ARG A 122 -4.47 -16.73 29.29
CA ARG A 122 -3.53 -16.51 30.41
C ARG A 122 -2.41 -15.48 30.17
N ASP A 123 -2.52 -14.65 29.13
CA ASP A 123 -1.63 -13.49 28.95
C ASP A 123 -2.47 -12.21 29.00
N SER A 124 -2.58 -11.64 30.20
CA SER A 124 -3.41 -10.45 30.49
C SER A 124 -2.89 -9.17 29.83
N GLU A 125 -1.69 -9.18 29.25
CA GLU A 125 -1.15 -8.05 28.49
C GLU A 125 -1.56 -8.08 27.02
N LYS A 126 -2.01 -9.23 26.50
CA LYS A 126 -2.42 -9.38 25.09
C LYS A 126 -3.92 -9.29 24.94
N ILE A 127 -4.44 -8.08 25.10
CA ILE A 127 -5.87 -7.78 24.95
C ILE A 127 -6.19 -7.13 23.59
N THR A 128 -7.36 -7.42 23.05
CA THR A 128 -8.00 -6.67 21.97
C THR A 128 -9.34 -6.10 22.44
N ARG A 129 -9.86 -5.08 21.73
CA ARG A 129 -11.13 -4.42 22.09
C ARG A 129 -12.16 -4.65 20.99
N ILE A 130 -13.30 -5.23 21.34
CA ILE A 130 -14.40 -5.49 20.41
C ILE A 130 -15.69 -4.78 20.84
N GLY A 131 -16.60 -4.51 19.90
CA GLY A 131 -17.92 -3.96 20.23
C GLY A 131 -18.75 -4.94 21.04
N SER A 132 -19.47 -4.44 22.05
CA SER A 132 -20.29 -5.26 22.96
C SER A 132 -21.34 -6.12 22.25
N GLN A 133 -21.79 -5.72 21.05
CA GLN A 133 -22.76 -6.50 20.26
C GLN A 133 -22.17 -7.79 19.64
N MET A 134 -20.85 -7.95 19.62
CA MET A 134 -20.20 -9.13 19.02
C MET A 134 -19.98 -10.29 20.01
N ASP A 135 -20.35 -10.13 21.29
CA ASP A 135 -20.16 -11.14 22.34
C ASP A 135 -21.01 -12.42 22.08
N GLY A 136 -22.20 -12.28 21.49
CA GLY A 136 -23.10 -13.40 21.21
C GLY A 136 -22.72 -14.30 20.02
N ALA A 137 -21.76 -13.88 19.18
CA ALA A 137 -21.37 -14.63 17.98
C ALA A 137 -20.20 -15.61 18.22
N LEU A 138 -19.51 -15.50 19.36
CA LEU A 138 -18.43 -16.41 19.75
C LEU A 138 -19.00 -17.58 20.55
N GLY A 139 -19.82 -18.39 19.86
CA GLY A 139 -20.22 -19.70 20.37
C GLY A 139 -18.98 -20.53 20.71
N LYS A 140 -18.89 -20.94 21.97
CA LYS A 140 -17.85 -21.83 22.49
C LYS A 140 -17.79 -23.09 21.62
N LYS A 141 -16.68 -23.29 20.90
CA LYS A 141 -16.28 -24.61 20.43
C LYS A 141 -15.52 -25.32 21.53
#